data_AF-A0AAN6XQU5-F1
#
_entry.id   AF-A0AAN6XQU5-F1
#
_cell.length_a   1.000
_cell.length_b   1.000
_cell.length_c   1.000
_cell.angle_alpha   90.00
_cell.angle_beta   90.00
_cell.angle_gamma   90.00
#
_symmetry.space_group_name_H-M   'P 1'
#
loop_
_entity.id
_entity.type
_entity.pdbx_description
1 polymer ?
#
loop_
_entity_poly.entity_id
_entity_poly.type
_entity_poly.pdbx_seq_one_letter_code
_entity_poly.pdbx_strand_id
1 'polypeptide(L)'
;MRNGLELGNIHKYLALHCPEHIQRHLEHIATIWGKILGNRPELVSLIDYPTIELLTHRVPSDPEDSKLIATMMTSHQVFFQIHDPTLRNQILSNISSLNVVIPSLATFHSNMRYFSIGARVLQHFIADNIRSETTFQSLSRRWVYDPVLEVSEGNFALVDSTTVDLAYAQLFLYILRHFPLLSEDRPLQDKRGEYVRAGVNTDSVDQLYYRALRLGFLTPKVRNHTFEKLDCSKPSDPPPDLEPTTWRSGKPTIKTFSTLQIHSFLPRLRGAKICKGTKGTTASFVQWDFLTSFFNIDVLPHDLSDRMMELQVSEC
;
A
#
# COMPACT_ATOMS: atom_id res chain seq x y z
N MET A 1 -16.76 16.14 16.90
CA MET A 1 -16.75 14.78 16.30
C MET A 1 -16.99 14.80 14.78
N ARG A 2 -16.27 15.63 14.00
CA ARG A 2 -16.45 15.69 12.52
C ARG A 2 -15.23 15.31 11.69
N ASN A 3 -14.06 15.14 12.31
CA ASN A 3 -12.81 15.02 11.57
C ASN A 3 -12.22 13.64 11.86
N GLY A 4 -12.45 12.68 10.95
CA GLY A 4 -11.77 11.37 10.98
C GLY A 4 -12.67 10.17 10.73
N LEU A 5 -13.91 10.15 11.24
CA LEU A 5 -14.83 9.01 11.03
C LEU A 5 -15.90 9.38 9.99
N GLU A 6 -15.69 8.97 8.73
CA GLU A 6 -16.63 9.19 7.64
C GLU A 6 -17.63 8.03 7.54
N LEU A 7 -18.55 7.93 8.52
CA LEU A 7 -19.58 6.88 8.58
C LEU A 7 -20.36 6.74 7.26
N GLY A 8 -20.58 7.85 6.55
CA GLY A 8 -21.25 7.89 5.26
C GLY A 8 -20.53 7.13 4.14
N ASN A 9 -19.26 6.75 4.29
CA ASN A 9 -18.54 5.93 3.30
C ASN A 9 -18.41 4.45 3.72
N ILE A 10 -18.69 4.10 4.97
CA ILE A 10 -18.50 2.73 5.48
C ILE A 10 -19.38 1.72 4.73
N HIS A 11 -20.65 2.06 4.45
CA HIS A 11 -21.54 1.17 3.69
C HIS A 11 -20.98 0.84 2.29
N LYS A 12 -20.27 1.77 1.65
CA LYS A 12 -19.62 1.54 0.36
C LYS A 12 -18.43 0.60 0.49
N TYR A 13 -17.67 0.71 1.58
CA TYR A 13 -16.54 -0.17 1.86
C TYR A 13 -16.99 -1.61 2.14
N LEU A 14 -18.08 -1.78 2.89
CA LEU A 14 -18.66 -3.11 3.15
C LEU A 14 -19.18 -3.77 1.86
N ALA A 15 -19.70 -2.98 0.92
CA ALA A 15 -20.13 -3.47 -0.39
C ALA A 15 -18.97 -3.98 -1.28
N LEU A 16 -17.71 -3.73 -0.92
CA LEU A 16 -16.55 -4.27 -1.65
C LEU A 16 -16.29 -5.75 -1.35
N HIS A 17 -17.02 -6.39 -0.43
CA HIS A 17 -16.81 -7.80 -0.08
C HIS A 17 -15.33 -8.15 0.23
N CYS A 18 -14.61 -7.23 0.87
CA CYS A 18 -13.20 -7.37 1.27
C CYS A 18 -13.02 -7.16 2.79
N PRO A 19 -13.81 -7.81 3.67
CA PRO A 19 -13.75 -7.58 5.11
C PRO A 19 -12.39 -7.90 5.72
N GLU A 20 -11.67 -8.90 5.20
CA GLU A 20 -10.35 -9.31 5.69
C GLU A 20 -9.32 -8.17 5.58
N HIS A 21 -9.28 -7.49 4.43
CA HIS A 21 -8.36 -6.39 4.18
C HIS A 21 -8.75 -5.12 4.96
N ILE A 22 -10.05 -4.86 5.11
CA ILE A 22 -10.55 -3.74 5.92
C ILE A 22 -10.18 -3.95 7.39
N GLN A 23 -10.45 -5.15 7.92
CA GLN A 23 -10.09 -5.52 9.29
C GLN A 23 -8.59 -5.37 9.52
N ARG A 24 -7.76 -5.89 8.60
CA ARG A 24 -6.29 -5.77 8.70
C ARG A 24 -5.82 -4.32 8.80
N HIS A 25 -6.41 -3.39 8.04
CA HIS A 25 -6.01 -1.98 8.12
C HIS A 25 -6.38 -1.34 9.46
N LEU A 26 -7.54 -1.69 10.02
CA LEU A 26 -7.95 -1.23 11.35
C LEU A 26 -7.05 -1.81 12.45
N GLU A 27 -6.68 -3.09 12.34
CA GLU A 27 -5.69 -3.74 13.21
C GLU A 27 -4.31 -3.11 13.07
N HIS A 28 -3.91 -2.71 11.87
CA HIS A 28 -2.66 -1.98 11.62
C HIS A 28 -2.66 -0.65 12.39
N ILE A 29 -3.75 0.13 12.33
CA ILE A 29 -3.88 1.37 13.12
C ILE A 29 -3.70 1.07 14.61
N ALA A 30 -4.46 0.11 15.14
CA ALA A 30 -4.38 -0.25 16.56
C ALA A 30 -2.97 -0.71 16.96
N THR A 31 -2.31 -1.48 16.11
CA THR A 31 -0.96 -2.01 16.33
C THR A 31 0.08 -0.89 16.37
N ILE A 32 0.04 0.07 15.44
CA ILE A 32 1.00 1.18 15.42
C ILE A 32 0.81 2.08 16.64
N TRP A 33 -0.43 2.43 17.00
CA TRP A 33 -0.69 3.21 18.22
C TRP A 33 -0.32 2.44 19.50
N GLY A 34 -0.52 1.12 19.53
CA GLY A 34 -0.01 0.25 20.58
C GLY A 34 1.52 0.37 20.71
N LYS A 35 2.26 0.26 19.61
CA LYS A 35 3.73 0.44 19.60
C LYS A 35 4.17 1.81 20.09
N ILE A 36 3.51 2.89 19.64
CA ILE A 36 3.78 4.26 20.10
C ILE A 36 3.71 4.36 21.63
N LEU A 37 2.67 3.79 22.23
CA LEU A 37 2.45 3.81 23.68
C LEU A 37 3.29 2.77 24.46
N GLY A 38 4.03 1.90 23.76
CA GLY A 38 4.78 0.79 24.37
C GLY A 38 3.87 -0.36 24.84
N ASN A 39 2.78 -0.61 24.11
CA ASN A 39 1.75 -1.63 24.39
C ASN A 39 1.12 -1.51 25.79
N ARG A 40 0.98 -0.27 26.26
CA ARG A 40 0.35 0.08 27.54
C ARG A 40 -1.09 0.58 27.31
N PRO A 41 -2.10 -0.30 27.45
CA PRO A 41 -3.49 0.05 27.13
C PRO A 41 -4.05 1.16 28.01
N GLU A 42 -3.54 1.33 29.24
CA GLU A 42 -3.93 2.41 30.16
C GLU A 42 -3.67 3.80 29.58
N LEU A 43 -2.66 3.95 28.72
CA LEU A 43 -2.29 5.23 28.11
C LEU A 43 -3.19 5.61 26.93
N VAL A 44 -3.98 4.67 26.37
CA VAL A 44 -4.87 4.95 25.23
C VAL A 44 -5.89 6.03 25.60
N SER A 45 -6.38 6.01 26.85
CA SER A 45 -7.35 7.00 27.36
C SER A 45 -6.77 8.41 27.48
N LEU A 46 -5.45 8.56 27.43
CA LEU A 46 -4.73 9.83 27.56
C LEU A 46 -4.40 10.47 26.21
N ILE A 47 -4.67 9.77 25.10
CA ILE A 47 -4.49 10.33 23.75
C ILE A 47 -5.67 11.27 23.47
N ASP A 48 -5.34 12.52 23.14
CA ASP A 48 -6.30 13.50 22.66
C ASP A 48 -6.32 13.60 21.13
N TYR A 49 -7.41 14.15 20.60
CA TYR A 49 -7.56 14.35 19.16
C TYR A 49 -6.44 15.22 18.54
N PRO A 50 -6.00 16.34 19.13
CA PRO A 50 -4.88 17.13 18.61
C PRO A 50 -3.59 16.31 18.43
N THR A 51 -3.28 15.40 19.36
CA THR A 51 -2.13 14.49 19.20
C THR A 51 -2.27 13.62 17.97
N ILE A 52 -3.45 13.03 17.75
CA ILE A 52 -3.71 12.20 16.57
C ILE A 52 -3.55 13.02 15.29
N GLU A 53 -4.12 14.23 15.25
CA GLU A 53 -4.08 15.11 14.09
C GLU A 53 -2.66 15.55 13.72
N LEU A 54 -1.84 15.92 14.71
CA LEU A 54 -0.46 16.36 14.51
C LEU A 54 0.48 15.25 14.05
N LEU A 55 0.25 14.02 14.54
CA LEU A 55 1.07 12.85 14.21
C LEU A 55 0.61 12.14 12.94
N THR A 56 -0.67 12.23 12.57
CA THR A 56 -1.21 11.61 11.34
C THR A 56 -0.40 12.04 10.11
N HIS A 57 -0.10 11.09 9.22
CA HIS A 57 0.70 11.26 7.99
C HIS A 57 2.20 11.55 8.18
N ARG A 58 2.70 11.66 9.41
CA ARG A 58 4.14 11.78 9.66
C ARG A 58 4.84 10.47 9.43
N VAL A 59 6.07 10.52 8.92
CA VAL A 59 6.93 9.35 8.74
C VAL A 59 8.12 9.50 9.69
N PRO A 60 8.18 8.79 10.84
CA PRO A 60 9.21 9.04 11.85
C PRO A 60 10.64 8.78 11.39
N SER A 61 10.82 7.93 10.38
CA SER A 61 12.10 7.68 9.73
C SER A 61 12.54 8.79 8.77
N ASP A 62 11.62 9.66 8.33
CA ASP A 62 11.92 10.85 7.53
C ASP A 62 12.58 11.92 8.42
N PRO A 63 13.76 12.48 8.04
CA PRO A 63 14.48 13.42 8.89
C PRO A 63 13.71 14.67 9.30
N GLU A 64 12.85 15.19 8.42
CA GLU A 64 12.10 16.42 8.67
C GLU A 64 10.90 16.15 9.59
N ASP A 65 10.14 15.07 9.32
CA ASP A 65 9.06 14.63 10.21
C ASP A 65 9.61 14.23 11.60
N SER A 66 10.78 13.59 11.65
CA SER A 66 11.44 13.20 12.92
C SER A 66 11.78 14.42 13.80
N LYS A 67 12.39 15.46 13.22
CA LYS A 67 12.67 16.73 13.91
C LYS A 67 11.39 17.42 14.36
N LEU A 68 10.36 17.41 13.51
CA LEU A 68 9.07 18.02 13.82
C LEU A 68 8.41 17.28 15.01
N ILE A 69 8.40 15.95 15.01
CA ILE A 69 7.88 15.12 16.11
C ILE A 69 8.62 15.42 17.42
N ALA A 70 9.96 15.44 17.40
CA ALA A 70 10.76 15.76 18.59
C ALA A 70 10.45 17.17 19.14
N THR A 71 10.24 18.14 18.24
CA THR A 71 9.85 19.50 18.60
C THR A 71 8.46 19.53 19.24
N MET A 72 7.47 18.85 18.64
CA MET A 72 6.11 18.74 19.20
C MET A 72 6.10 18.04 20.56
N MET A 73 6.96 17.04 20.75
CA MET A 73 7.11 16.34 22.04
C MET A 73 7.70 17.25 23.11
N THR A 74 8.76 18.00 22.79
CA THR A 74 9.45 18.92 23.72
C THR A 74 8.59 20.13 24.07
N SER A 75 7.86 20.67 23.09
CA SER A 75 6.93 21.80 23.29
C SER A 75 5.57 21.39 23.87
N HIS A 76 5.39 20.12 24.23
CA HIS A 76 4.17 19.58 24.86
C HIS A 76 2.90 19.74 24.01
N GLN A 77 3.04 19.79 22.68
CA GLN A 77 1.92 19.86 21.75
C GLN A 77 1.25 18.50 21.51
N VAL A 78 2.03 17.42 21.62
CA VAL A 78 1.54 16.04 21.55
C VAL A 78 1.61 15.37 22.90
N PHE A 79 0.67 14.46 23.16
CA PHE A 79 0.49 13.75 24.43
C PHE A 79 0.32 14.71 25.60
N PHE A 80 -0.53 15.73 25.45
CA PHE A 80 -0.70 16.81 26.43
C PHE A 80 -1.04 16.29 27.84
N GLN A 81 -1.81 15.21 27.97
CA GLN A 81 -2.17 14.65 29.28
C GLN A 81 -1.03 13.88 29.98
N ILE A 82 0.09 13.64 29.29
CA ILE A 82 1.23 12.88 29.81
C ILE A 82 2.33 13.85 30.26
N HIS A 83 2.49 13.99 31.58
CA HIS A 83 3.46 14.93 32.17
C HIS A 83 4.78 14.28 32.57
N ASP A 84 4.83 12.97 32.82
CA ASP A 84 6.07 12.28 33.22
C ASP A 84 7.13 12.36 32.10
N PRO A 85 8.26 13.06 32.32
CA PRO A 85 9.30 13.20 31.30
C PRO A 85 9.89 11.87 30.84
N THR A 86 10.00 10.89 31.74
CA THR A 86 10.54 9.56 31.42
C THR A 86 9.63 8.85 30.43
N LEU A 87 8.33 8.84 30.71
CA LEU A 87 7.31 8.28 29.83
C LEU A 87 7.27 8.99 28.46
N ARG A 88 7.34 10.32 28.44
CA ARG A 88 7.38 11.08 27.18
C ARG A 88 8.60 10.72 26.32
N ASN A 89 9.77 10.58 26.94
CA ASN A 89 10.98 10.16 26.25
C ASN A 89 10.88 8.73 25.70
N GLN A 90 10.23 7.82 26.43
CA GLN A 90 9.95 6.47 25.94
C GLN A 90 9.01 6.50 24.73
N ILE A 91 7.92 7.28 24.79
CA ILE A 91 6.99 7.42 23.67
C ILE A 91 7.70 8.01 22.44
N LEU A 92 8.55 9.03 22.63
CA LEU A 92 9.35 9.60 21.54
C LEU A 92 10.28 8.54 20.91
N SER A 93 11.00 7.79 21.74
CA SER A 93 11.86 6.69 21.27
C SER A 93 11.07 5.64 20.48
N ASN A 94 9.89 5.25 20.97
CA ASN A 94 9.01 4.32 20.27
C ASN A 94 8.58 4.88 18.91
N ILE A 95 8.14 6.14 18.85
CA ILE A 95 7.77 6.80 17.58
C ILE A 95 8.95 6.81 16.62
N SER A 96 10.15 7.22 17.08
CA SER A 96 11.35 7.27 16.24
C SER A 96 11.80 5.90 15.71
N SER A 97 11.39 4.80 16.34
CA SER A 97 11.68 3.44 15.87
C SER A 97 10.77 2.99 14.71
N LEU A 98 9.70 3.74 14.42
CA LEU A 98 8.74 3.37 13.39
C LEU A 98 9.24 3.72 11.99
N ASN A 99 9.07 2.78 11.07
CA ASN A 99 9.33 2.98 9.64
C ASN A 99 8.02 2.80 8.84
N VAL A 100 7.01 3.58 9.21
CA VAL A 100 5.65 3.57 8.63
C VAL A 100 5.13 5.01 8.53
N VAL A 101 4.09 5.23 7.72
CA VAL A 101 3.30 6.45 7.84
C VAL A 101 2.41 6.30 9.08
N ILE A 102 2.49 7.21 10.06
CA ILE A 102 1.65 7.12 11.27
C ILE A 102 0.18 7.13 10.85
N PRO A 103 -0.56 6.03 11.11
CA PRO A 103 -1.89 5.86 10.58
C PRO A 103 -2.96 6.40 11.55
N SER A 104 -4.12 6.73 11.02
CA SER A 104 -5.30 7.11 11.79
C SER A 104 -6.56 6.76 11.01
N LEU A 105 -7.75 7.00 11.57
CA LEU A 105 -8.98 6.83 10.81
C LEU A 105 -9.04 7.74 9.57
N ALA A 106 -8.39 8.91 9.62
CA ALA A 106 -8.29 9.78 8.45
C ALA A 106 -7.46 9.14 7.33
N THR A 107 -6.31 8.51 7.67
CA THR A 107 -5.51 7.78 6.67
C THR A 107 -6.24 6.56 6.15
N PHE A 108 -6.98 5.84 7.01
CA PHE A 108 -7.84 4.73 6.61
C PHE A 108 -8.85 5.15 5.54
N HIS A 109 -9.59 6.24 5.73
CA HIS A 109 -10.55 6.70 4.73
C HIS A 109 -9.89 7.09 3.41
N SER A 110 -8.77 7.82 3.48
CA SER A 110 -7.99 8.18 2.28
C SER A 110 -7.53 6.93 1.54
N ASN A 111 -6.92 5.98 2.24
CA ASN A 111 -6.43 4.72 1.71
C ASN A 111 -7.57 3.84 1.18
N MET A 112 -8.71 3.78 1.86
CA MET A 112 -9.88 3.03 1.41
C MET A 112 -10.42 3.56 0.08
N ARG A 113 -10.37 4.87 -0.18
CA ARG A 113 -10.75 5.42 -1.50
C ARG A 113 -9.86 4.89 -2.62
N TYR A 114 -8.56 4.71 -2.35
CA TYR A 114 -7.62 4.14 -3.31
C TYR A 114 -7.80 2.62 -3.46
N PHE A 115 -7.88 1.91 -2.33
CA PHE A 115 -8.17 0.48 -2.28
C PHE A 115 -9.47 0.13 -3.01
N SER A 116 -10.53 0.94 -2.86
CA SER A 116 -11.82 0.71 -3.51
C SER A 116 -11.73 0.66 -5.03
N ILE A 117 -10.76 1.35 -5.64
CA ILE A 117 -10.54 1.28 -7.08
C ILE A 117 -10.07 -0.12 -7.45
N GLY A 118 -9.03 -0.62 -6.77
CA GLY A 118 -8.51 -1.96 -6.98
C GLY A 118 -9.54 -3.06 -6.75
N ALA A 119 -10.29 -2.96 -5.64
CA ALA A 119 -11.32 -3.92 -5.30
C ALA A 119 -12.44 -3.99 -6.35
N ARG A 120 -12.93 -2.84 -6.85
CA ARG A 120 -13.98 -2.81 -7.88
C ARG A 120 -13.52 -3.43 -9.21
N VAL A 121 -12.29 -3.12 -9.64
CA VAL A 121 -11.72 -3.72 -10.85
C VAL A 121 -11.57 -5.23 -10.68
N LEU A 122 -11.05 -5.68 -9.54
CA LEU A 122 -10.87 -7.10 -9.26
C LEU A 122 -12.21 -7.86 -9.26
N GLN A 123 -13.25 -7.31 -8.63
CA GLN A 123 -14.60 -7.88 -8.65
C GLN A 123 -15.21 -7.92 -10.06
N HIS A 124 -15.00 -6.86 -10.84
CA HIS A 124 -15.57 -6.76 -12.17
C HIS A 124 -14.93 -7.75 -13.14
N PHE A 125 -13.59 -7.79 -13.22
CA PHE A 125 -12.88 -8.56 -14.23
C PHE A 125 -12.44 -9.95 -13.78
N ILE A 126 -12.04 -10.15 -12.52
CA ILE A 126 -11.40 -11.41 -12.11
C ILE A 126 -12.32 -12.28 -11.26
N ALA A 127 -12.93 -11.73 -10.23
CA ALA A 127 -13.65 -12.50 -9.23
C ALA A 127 -14.95 -13.11 -9.77
N ASP A 128 -15.29 -14.26 -9.20
CA ASP A 128 -16.63 -14.83 -9.30
C ASP A 128 -17.48 -14.24 -8.18
N ASN A 129 -18.55 -13.54 -8.55
CA ASN A 129 -19.48 -12.94 -7.60
C ASN A 129 -20.39 -14.01 -6.98
N ILE A 130 -19.81 -14.90 -6.17
CA ILE A 130 -20.54 -15.89 -5.38
C ILE A 130 -21.05 -15.19 -4.13
N ARG A 131 -22.38 -15.15 -3.96
CA ARG A 131 -23.07 -14.35 -2.92
C ARG A 131 -22.62 -14.62 -1.48
N SER A 132 -22.02 -15.78 -1.19
CA SER A 132 -21.63 -16.21 0.16
C SER A 132 -20.12 -16.10 0.45
N GLU A 133 -19.30 -15.69 -0.51
CA GLU A 133 -17.84 -15.65 -0.36
C GLU A 133 -17.34 -14.21 -0.44
N THR A 134 -16.24 -13.91 0.26
CA THR A 134 -15.49 -12.67 0.06
C THR A 134 -14.71 -12.73 -1.25
N THR A 135 -14.30 -11.57 -1.76
CA THR A 135 -13.49 -11.49 -2.99
C THR A 135 -12.20 -12.31 -2.86
N PHE A 136 -11.54 -12.25 -1.70
CA PHE A 136 -10.35 -13.03 -1.41
C PHE A 136 -10.64 -14.53 -1.39
N GLN A 137 -11.64 -14.98 -0.63
CA GLN A 137 -12.02 -16.40 -0.54
C GLN A 137 -12.33 -17.02 -1.91
N SER A 138 -13.10 -16.31 -2.74
CA SER A 138 -13.47 -16.75 -4.09
C SER A 138 -12.25 -16.97 -4.99
N LEU A 139 -11.27 -16.06 -4.92
CA LEU A 139 -10.01 -16.20 -5.67
C LEU A 139 -9.11 -17.28 -5.08
N SER A 140 -8.96 -17.34 -3.75
CA SER A 140 -8.10 -18.31 -3.07
C SER A 140 -8.54 -19.75 -3.32
N ARG A 141 -9.85 -20.01 -3.39
CA ARG A 141 -10.39 -21.33 -3.73
C ARG A 141 -10.00 -21.80 -5.13
N ARG A 142 -9.71 -20.87 -6.04
CA ARG A 142 -9.32 -21.14 -7.44
C ARG A 142 -7.86 -20.83 -7.73
N TRP A 143 -7.08 -20.62 -6.68
CA TRP A 143 -5.65 -20.39 -6.79
C TRP A 143 -4.92 -21.73 -6.86
N VAL A 144 -4.02 -21.84 -7.84
CA VAL A 144 -3.09 -22.95 -7.98
C VAL A 144 -1.70 -22.41 -7.68
N TYR A 145 -0.95 -23.15 -6.88
CA TYR A 145 0.40 -22.76 -6.50
C TYR A 145 1.30 -22.58 -7.74
N ASP A 146 1.83 -21.36 -7.89
CA ASP A 146 2.86 -21.02 -8.88
C ASP A 146 3.87 -20.06 -8.23
N PRO A 147 5.11 -20.48 -7.96
CA PRO A 147 6.08 -19.72 -7.17
C PRO A 147 6.77 -18.65 -8.00
N VAL A 148 5.98 -17.69 -8.48
CA VAL A 148 6.46 -16.57 -9.29
C VAL A 148 6.16 -15.23 -8.65
N LEU A 149 7.07 -14.27 -8.84
CA LEU A 149 6.86 -12.86 -8.54
C LEU A 149 7.09 -11.99 -9.77
N GLU A 150 6.21 -11.02 -10.03
CA GLU A 150 6.43 -9.98 -11.04
C GLU A 150 7.47 -8.98 -10.51
N VAL A 151 8.65 -8.94 -11.14
CA VAL A 151 9.79 -8.09 -10.73
C VAL A 151 9.85 -6.77 -11.51
N SER A 152 9.31 -6.79 -12.73
CA SER A 152 9.10 -5.63 -13.61
C SER A 152 7.98 -5.95 -14.59
N GLU A 153 7.53 -4.97 -15.37
CA GLU A 153 6.33 -5.11 -16.21
C GLU A 153 6.42 -6.32 -17.15
N GLY A 154 5.57 -7.33 -16.89
CA GLY A 154 5.49 -8.55 -17.69
C GLY A 154 6.60 -9.57 -17.43
N ASN A 155 7.56 -9.27 -16.55
CA ASN A 155 8.68 -10.15 -16.22
C ASN A 155 8.47 -10.81 -14.85
N PHE A 156 8.50 -12.14 -14.84
CA PHE A 156 8.29 -12.94 -13.65
C PHE A 156 9.57 -13.70 -13.30
N ALA A 157 9.97 -13.63 -12.04
CA ALA A 157 11.05 -14.43 -11.48
C ALA A 157 10.48 -15.60 -10.67
N LEU A 158 11.13 -16.76 -10.75
CA LEU A 158 10.86 -17.87 -9.84
C LEU A 158 11.40 -17.52 -8.45
N VAL A 159 10.69 -17.97 -7.41
CA VAL A 159 11.07 -17.80 -6.00
C VAL A 159 10.92 -19.11 -5.24
N ASP A 160 11.54 -19.21 -4.06
CA ASP A 160 11.49 -20.45 -3.26
C ASP A 160 10.09 -20.83 -2.80
N SER A 161 9.26 -19.83 -2.50
CA SER A 161 7.89 -20.04 -2.05
C SER A 161 7.00 -18.85 -2.40
N THR A 162 5.70 -19.08 -2.45
CA THR A 162 4.71 -18.02 -2.54
C THR A 162 3.49 -18.39 -1.72
N THR A 163 2.64 -17.40 -1.47
CA THR A 163 1.35 -17.60 -0.81
C THR A 163 0.25 -16.99 -1.67
N VAL A 164 -0.99 -17.43 -1.43
CA VAL A 164 -2.15 -16.82 -2.08
C VAL A 164 -2.28 -15.33 -1.75
N ASP A 165 -1.90 -14.92 -0.54
CA ASP A 165 -1.84 -13.50 -0.15
C ASP A 165 -0.84 -12.71 -0.99
N LEU A 166 0.36 -13.26 -1.23
CA LEU A 166 1.36 -12.62 -2.09
C LEU A 166 0.89 -12.55 -3.54
N ALA A 167 0.32 -13.63 -4.08
CA ALA A 167 -0.25 -13.64 -5.43
C ALA A 167 -1.39 -12.61 -5.56
N TYR A 168 -2.28 -12.53 -4.57
CA TYR A 168 -3.38 -11.58 -4.55
C TYR A 168 -2.88 -10.14 -4.48
N ALA A 169 -1.91 -9.85 -3.61
CA ALA A 169 -1.31 -8.53 -3.48
C ALA A 169 -0.63 -8.07 -4.78
N GLN A 170 0.06 -8.97 -5.51
CA GLN A 170 0.66 -8.66 -6.81
C GLN A 170 -0.40 -8.30 -7.86
N LEU A 171 -1.47 -9.11 -7.95
CA LEU A 171 -2.56 -8.83 -8.88
C LEU A 171 -3.24 -7.50 -8.56
N PHE A 172 -3.47 -7.22 -7.27
CA PHE A 172 -4.03 -5.95 -6.80
C PHE A 172 -3.10 -4.77 -7.12
N LEU A 173 -1.79 -4.96 -6.96
CA LEU A 173 -0.78 -3.95 -7.26
C LEU A 173 -0.74 -3.61 -8.74
N TYR A 174 -0.80 -4.62 -9.62
CA TYR A 174 -0.94 -4.40 -11.06
C TYR A 174 -2.19 -3.56 -11.38
N ILE A 175 -3.33 -3.90 -10.78
CA ILE A 175 -4.56 -3.12 -10.95
C ILE A 175 -4.34 -1.66 -10.55
N LEU A 176 -3.70 -1.39 -9.41
CA LEU A 176 -3.43 -0.03 -8.96
C LEU A 176 -2.40 0.70 -9.85
N ARG A 177 -1.47 0.00 -10.49
CA ARG A 177 -0.56 0.61 -11.47
C ARG A 177 -1.25 0.99 -12.77
N HIS A 178 -2.35 0.31 -13.11
CA HIS A 178 -3.05 0.46 -14.40
C HIS A 178 -4.51 0.94 -14.24
N PHE A 179 -4.94 1.38 -13.06
CA PHE A 179 -6.35 1.66 -12.79
C PHE A 179 -7.01 2.66 -13.75
N PRO A 180 -6.32 3.70 -14.30
CA PRO A 180 -6.97 4.59 -15.27
C PRO A 180 -7.36 3.86 -16.56
N LEU A 181 -6.66 2.78 -16.92
CA LEU A 181 -6.94 1.96 -18.10
C LEU A 181 -7.88 0.78 -17.79
N LEU A 182 -8.20 0.55 -16.52
CA LEU A 182 -9.06 -0.55 -16.04
C LEU A 182 -10.37 -0.03 -15.42
N SER A 183 -10.56 1.28 -15.31
CA SER A 183 -11.71 1.90 -14.67
C SER A 183 -11.94 3.33 -15.16
N GLU A 184 -13.03 3.94 -14.71
CA GLU A 184 -13.32 5.37 -14.92
C GLU A 184 -12.60 6.29 -13.91
N ASP A 185 -11.91 5.72 -12.93
CA ASP A 185 -11.19 6.49 -11.92
C ASP A 185 -9.91 7.10 -12.49
N ARG A 186 -9.61 8.34 -12.06
CA ARG A 186 -8.40 9.08 -12.46
C ARG A 186 -7.50 9.35 -11.26
N PRO A 187 -6.17 9.43 -11.44
CA PRO A 187 -5.28 10.01 -10.44
C PRO A 187 -5.71 11.45 -10.11
N LEU A 188 -5.32 11.96 -8.95
CA LEU A 188 -5.58 13.34 -8.57
C LEU A 188 -4.75 14.30 -9.44
N GLN A 189 -5.29 15.46 -9.76
CA GLN A 189 -4.55 16.46 -10.53
C GLN A 189 -3.47 17.13 -9.67
N ASP A 190 -2.23 17.20 -10.16
CA ASP A 190 -1.17 18.01 -9.54
C ASP A 190 -1.39 19.51 -9.82
N LYS A 191 -1.76 19.83 -11.07
CA LYS A 191 -2.04 21.17 -11.54
C LYS A 191 -3.38 21.20 -12.29
N ARG A 192 -4.08 22.34 -12.20
CA ARG A 192 -5.33 22.53 -12.96
C ARG A 192 -5.05 22.36 -14.46
N GLY A 193 -5.83 21.52 -15.12
CA GLY A 193 -5.76 21.27 -16.56
C GLY A 193 -4.94 20.04 -16.97
N GLU A 194 -4.10 19.50 -16.10
CA GLU A 194 -3.48 18.18 -16.34
C GLU A 194 -4.51 17.08 -16.10
N TYR A 195 -4.56 16.09 -17.01
CA TYR A 195 -5.42 14.94 -16.84
C TYR A 195 -4.82 13.70 -17.49
N VAL A 196 -5.06 12.56 -16.86
CA VAL A 196 -4.86 11.23 -17.45
C VAL A 196 -6.21 10.78 -17.99
N ARG A 197 -6.23 10.26 -19.23
CA ARG A 197 -7.43 9.64 -19.79
C ARG A 197 -7.76 8.40 -18.96
N ALA A 198 -8.98 8.34 -18.44
CA ALA A 198 -9.51 7.13 -17.84
C ALA A 198 -10.57 6.51 -18.75
N GLY A 199 -10.70 5.20 -18.64
CA GLY A 199 -11.64 4.38 -19.41
C GLY A 199 -11.04 3.00 -19.67
N VAL A 200 -11.90 1.99 -19.65
CA VAL A 200 -11.49 0.60 -19.85
C VAL A 200 -10.88 0.42 -21.24
N ASN A 201 -9.62 -0.02 -21.28
CA ASN A 201 -8.89 -0.39 -22.48
C ASN A 201 -8.77 -1.93 -22.57
N THR A 202 -9.11 -2.49 -23.72
CA THR A 202 -9.14 -3.94 -23.95
C THR A 202 -7.78 -4.59 -23.75
N ASP A 203 -6.69 -3.97 -24.22
CA ASP A 203 -5.34 -4.52 -24.09
C ASP A 203 -4.93 -4.60 -22.61
N SER A 204 -5.29 -3.59 -21.81
CA SER A 204 -5.02 -3.58 -20.36
C SER A 204 -5.82 -4.66 -19.63
N VAL A 205 -7.05 -4.96 -20.10
CA VAL A 205 -7.87 -6.06 -19.57
C VAL A 205 -7.27 -7.42 -19.94
N ASP A 206 -6.79 -7.60 -21.17
CA ASP A 206 -6.07 -8.82 -21.59
C ASP A 206 -4.82 -9.05 -20.72
N GLN A 207 -4.07 -8.00 -20.47
CA GLN A 207 -2.88 -8.01 -19.60
C GLN A 207 -3.22 -8.32 -18.13
N LEU A 208 -4.38 -7.87 -17.64
CA LEU A 208 -4.90 -8.22 -16.32
C LEU A 208 -5.22 -9.72 -16.23
N TYR A 209 -5.93 -10.28 -17.23
CA TYR A 209 -6.24 -11.70 -17.27
C TYR A 209 -4.99 -12.56 -17.38
N TYR A 210 -4.02 -12.15 -18.19
CA TYR A 210 -2.74 -12.85 -18.32
C TYR A 210 -2.00 -12.91 -16.98
N ARG A 211 -1.97 -11.80 -16.23
CA ARG A 211 -1.34 -11.76 -14.90
C ARG A 211 -2.08 -12.61 -13.89
N ALA A 212 -3.41 -12.57 -13.88
CA ALA A 212 -4.19 -13.45 -13.02
C ALA A 212 -3.86 -14.93 -13.29
N LEU A 213 -3.77 -15.33 -14.57
CA LEU A 213 -3.37 -16.68 -14.97
C LEU A 213 -1.94 -17.02 -14.50
N ARG A 214 -0.97 -16.13 -14.77
CA ARG A 214 0.44 -16.30 -14.37
C ARG A 214 0.66 -16.35 -12.86
N LEU A 215 -0.20 -15.69 -12.08
CA LEU A 215 -0.16 -15.71 -10.62
C LEU A 215 -0.97 -16.88 -10.04
N GLY A 216 -1.50 -17.78 -10.89
CA GLY A 216 -2.19 -19.00 -10.47
C GLY A 216 -3.70 -18.88 -10.27
N PHE A 217 -4.33 -17.74 -10.57
CA PHE A 217 -5.78 -17.56 -10.40
C PHE A 217 -6.58 -18.07 -11.59
N LEU A 218 -7.31 -19.18 -11.42
CA LEU A 218 -8.04 -19.88 -12.48
C LEU A 218 -9.56 -19.70 -12.42
N THR A 219 -10.03 -18.45 -12.29
CA THR A 219 -11.48 -18.16 -12.36
C THR A 219 -12.03 -18.47 -13.76
N PRO A 220 -13.35 -18.74 -13.93
CA PRO A 220 -13.97 -18.95 -15.22
C PRO A 220 -13.72 -17.78 -16.18
N LYS A 221 -13.73 -16.54 -15.68
CA LYS A 221 -13.40 -15.35 -16.48
C LYS A 221 -11.98 -15.44 -17.04
N VAL A 222 -10.99 -15.76 -16.19
CA VAL A 222 -9.59 -15.90 -16.60
C VAL A 222 -9.40 -17.08 -17.56
N ARG A 223 -9.99 -18.24 -17.26
CA ARG A 223 -9.80 -19.49 -18.01
C ARG A 223 -10.42 -19.47 -19.40
N ASN A 224 -11.58 -18.82 -19.53
CA ASN A 224 -12.31 -18.76 -20.78
C ASN A 224 -11.86 -17.56 -21.64
N HIS A 225 -10.94 -16.73 -21.15
CA HIS A 225 -10.44 -15.58 -21.88
C HIS A 225 -9.54 -16.02 -23.03
N THR A 226 -9.77 -15.45 -24.21
CA THR A 226 -8.93 -15.66 -25.39
C THR A 226 -8.03 -14.45 -25.57
N PHE A 227 -6.72 -14.66 -25.58
CA PHE A 227 -5.75 -13.58 -25.71
C PHE A 227 -5.52 -13.27 -27.19
N GLU A 228 -5.87 -12.05 -27.63
CA GLU A 228 -5.73 -11.67 -29.04
C GLU A 228 -4.29 -11.28 -29.39
N LYS A 229 -3.58 -10.63 -28.47
CA LYS A 229 -2.13 -10.34 -28.60
C LYS A 229 -1.54 -9.87 -27.28
N LEU A 230 -0.48 -10.53 -26.80
CA LEU A 230 0.32 -10.06 -25.67
C LEU A 230 1.54 -9.31 -26.18
N ASP A 231 1.56 -7.98 -26.03
CA ASP A 231 2.77 -7.19 -26.23
C ASP A 231 3.73 -7.42 -25.05
N CYS A 232 4.65 -8.36 -25.23
CA CYS A 232 5.81 -8.54 -24.35
C CYS A 232 6.88 -7.49 -24.70
N SER A 233 6.58 -6.21 -24.50
CA SER A 233 7.62 -5.18 -24.59
C SER A 233 8.57 -5.36 -23.43
N LYS A 234 9.86 -5.63 -23.68
CA LYS A 234 10.89 -5.68 -22.63
C LYS A 234 11.06 -4.27 -22.05
N PRO A 235 10.61 -3.98 -20.82
CA PRO A 235 10.94 -2.72 -20.19
C PRO A 235 12.42 -2.80 -19.77
N SER A 236 13.20 -1.77 -20.08
CA SER A 236 14.49 -1.57 -19.39
C SER A 236 14.21 -1.47 -17.90
N ASP A 237 15.11 -2.00 -17.06
CA ASP A 237 15.00 -1.78 -15.63
C ASP A 237 15.06 -0.28 -15.35
N PRO A 238 13.97 0.33 -14.83
CA PRO A 238 13.96 1.74 -14.53
C PRO A 238 14.89 1.99 -13.32
N PRO A 239 15.51 3.19 -13.24
CA PRO A 239 16.34 3.57 -12.09
C PRO A 239 15.55 3.49 -10.78
N PRO A 240 16.20 3.39 -9.61
CA PRO A 240 15.49 3.38 -8.33
C PRO A 240 14.66 4.66 -8.11
N ASP A 241 13.54 4.53 -7.39
CA ASP A 241 12.71 5.66 -6.95
C ASP A 241 13.42 6.43 -5.82
N LEU A 242 14.12 7.48 -6.20
CA LEU A 242 14.91 8.31 -5.29
C LEU A 242 14.29 9.70 -5.04
N GLU A 243 13.23 10.04 -5.77
CA GLU A 243 12.63 11.37 -5.71
C GLU A 243 11.69 11.50 -4.51
N PRO A 244 11.91 12.47 -3.60
CA PRO A 244 11.02 12.69 -2.49
C PRO A 244 9.61 13.06 -2.96
N THR A 245 8.61 12.59 -2.22
CA THR A 245 7.20 12.91 -2.45
C THR A 245 6.55 13.47 -1.18
N THR A 246 5.58 14.36 -1.40
CA THR A 246 4.67 14.85 -0.36
C THR A 246 3.43 13.97 -0.21
N TRP A 247 3.23 12.99 -1.10
CA TRP A 247 2.17 12.01 -0.98
C TRP A 247 2.40 11.13 0.27
N ARG A 248 1.33 10.86 1.04
CA ARG A 248 1.39 10.14 2.32
C ARG A 248 0.27 9.11 2.49
N SER A 249 -0.82 9.22 1.74
CA SER A 249 -1.94 8.27 1.79
C SER A 249 -2.90 8.48 0.62
N GLY A 250 -3.78 7.51 0.40
CA GLY A 250 -4.91 7.59 -0.50
C GLY A 250 -4.54 7.66 -1.97
N LYS A 251 -5.46 8.16 -2.80
CA LYS A 251 -5.31 8.14 -4.26
C LYS A 251 -4.14 9.05 -4.69
N PRO A 252 -3.17 8.57 -5.48
CA PRO A 252 -2.00 9.36 -5.86
C PRO A 252 -2.36 10.49 -6.83
N THR A 253 -1.50 11.52 -6.87
CA THR A 253 -1.52 12.53 -7.95
C THR A 253 -1.00 11.96 -9.27
N ILE A 254 -1.13 12.67 -10.39
CA ILE A 254 -0.64 12.22 -11.70
C ILE A 254 0.87 11.97 -11.65
N LYS A 255 1.66 12.91 -11.10
CA LYS A 255 3.12 12.75 -10.95
C LYS A 255 3.44 11.49 -10.13
N THR A 256 2.81 11.34 -8.97
CA THR A 256 3.02 10.19 -8.10
C THR A 256 2.59 8.88 -8.75
N PHE A 257 1.46 8.89 -9.46
CA PHE A 257 0.94 7.73 -10.18
C PHE A 257 1.90 7.26 -11.26
N SER A 258 2.48 8.18 -12.06
CA SER A 258 3.48 7.82 -13.07
C SER A 258 4.71 7.14 -12.46
N THR A 259 5.18 7.61 -11.30
CA THR A 259 6.24 6.95 -10.53
C THR A 259 5.80 5.55 -10.11
N LEU A 260 4.61 5.42 -9.50
CA LEU A 260 4.11 4.13 -9.02
C LEU A 260 3.88 3.12 -10.15
N GLN A 261 3.48 3.55 -11.34
CA GLN A 261 3.30 2.68 -12.51
C GLN A 261 4.59 1.96 -12.91
N ILE A 262 5.74 2.61 -12.66
CA ILE A 262 7.08 2.13 -13.02
C ILE A 262 7.74 1.34 -11.87
N HIS A 263 7.50 1.73 -10.61
CA HIS A 263 8.24 1.18 -9.47
C HIS A 263 7.44 0.24 -8.55
N SER A 264 6.10 0.19 -8.65
CA SER A 264 5.28 -0.58 -7.71
C SER A 264 5.25 -2.08 -8.02
N PHE A 265 6.36 -2.75 -7.75
CA PHE A 265 6.52 -4.21 -7.77
C PHE A 265 6.97 -4.66 -6.38
N LEU A 266 6.42 -5.77 -5.86
CA LEU A 266 6.67 -6.19 -4.46
C LEU A 266 8.16 -6.22 -4.07
N PRO A 267 9.08 -6.78 -4.87
CA PRO A 267 10.49 -6.83 -4.51
C PRO A 267 11.12 -5.42 -4.38
N ARG A 268 10.74 -4.49 -5.26
CA ARG A 268 11.21 -3.11 -5.25
C ARG A 268 10.64 -2.33 -4.07
N LEU A 269 9.33 -2.48 -3.82
CA LEU A 269 8.65 -1.80 -2.73
C LEU A 269 9.19 -2.24 -1.36
N ARG A 270 9.52 -3.52 -1.17
CA ARG A 270 10.14 -4.03 0.07
C ARG A 270 11.49 -3.39 0.36
N GLY A 271 12.27 -3.13 -0.70
CA GLY A 271 13.56 -2.43 -0.61
C GLY A 271 13.45 -0.93 -0.32
N ALA A 272 12.27 -0.33 -0.53
CA ALA A 272 12.03 1.08 -0.26
C ALA A 272 12.03 1.36 1.24
N LYS A 273 13.21 1.65 1.79
CA LYS A 273 13.41 2.10 3.18
C LYS A 273 13.99 3.50 3.19
N ILE A 274 13.62 4.27 4.20
CA ILE A 274 14.26 5.55 4.48
C ILE A 274 15.55 5.26 5.26
N CYS A 275 16.69 5.41 4.57
CA CYS A 275 18.03 5.15 5.12
C CYS A 275 18.73 6.46 5.51
N LYS A 276 19.83 6.38 6.27
CA LYS A 276 20.63 7.58 6.57
C LYS A 276 21.15 8.21 5.27
N GLY A 277 20.71 9.44 4.97
CA GLY A 277 21.10 10.18 3.77
C GLY A 277 20.01 10.31 2.70
N THR A 278 18.86 9.63 2.83
CA THR A 278 17.72 9.83 1.92
C THR A 278 17.16 11.24 2.06
N LYS A 279 16.83 11.88 0.93
CA LYS A 279 16.30 13.26 0.85
C LYS A 279 14.84 13.40 1.31
N GLY A 280 14.24 12.32 1.78
CA GLY A 280 12.87 12.25 2.29
C GLY A 280 12.17 10.97 1.88
N THR A 281 10.89 10.90 2.21
CA THR A 281 9.99 9.80 1.86
C THR A 281 9.74 9.71 0.35
N THR A 282 9.78 8.51 -0.22
CA THR A 282 9.52 8.25 -1.66
C THR A 282 8.12 7.67 -1.91
N ALA A 283 7.67 7.66 -3.17
CA ALA A 283 6.36 7.09 -3.51
C ALA A 283 6.32 5.58 -3.24
N SER A 284 7.43 4.88 -3.51
CA SER A 284 7.58 3.46 -3.24
C SER A 284 7.46 3.13 -1.74
N PHE A 285 8.02 3.97 -0.86
CA PHE A 285 7.86 3.78 0.59
C PHE A 285 6.38 3.84 1.00
N VAL A 286 5.66 4.87 0.55
CA VAL A 286 4.24 5.07 0.90
C VAL A 286 3.36 3.97 0.30
N GLN A 287 3.69 3.48 -0.91
CA GLN A 287 2.99 2.36 -1.52
C GLN A 287 3.24 1.04 -0.76
N TRP A 288 4.45 0.82 -0.26
CA TRP A 288 4.78 -0.33 0.59
C TRP A 288 4.01 -0.30 1.92
N ASP A 289 3.97 0.87 2.56
CA ASP A 289 3.17 1.12 3.78
C ASP A 289 1.68 0.84 3.53
N PHE A 290 1.14 1.38 2.43
CA PHE A 290 -0.23 1.07 1.99
C PHE A 290 -0.45 -0.44 1.82
N LEU A 291 0.43 -1.15 1.13
CA LEU A 291 0.25 -2.58 0.90
C LEU A 291 0.29 -3.40 2.19
N THR A 292 1.30 -3.18 3.04
CA THR A 292 1.44 -3.91 4.31
C THR A 292 0.30 -3.65 5.28
N SER A 293 -0.35 -2.47 5.18
CA SER A 293 -1.54 -2.14 5.95
C SER A 293 -2.82 -2.89 5.53
N PHE A 294 -2.92 -3.37 4.28
CA PHE A 294 -4.10 -4.13 3.79
C PHE A 294 -3.86 -5.61 3.54
N PHE A 295 -2.62 -6.01 3.29
CA PHE A 295 -2.27 -7.34 2.80
C PHE A 295 -1.26 -8.04 3.70
N ASN A 296 -1.39 -9.35 3.83
CA ASN A 296 -0.47 -10.20 4.58
C ASN A 296 0.74 -10.60 3.73
N ILE A 297 1.66 -9.66 3.54
CA ILE A 297 2.84 -9.82 2.66
C ILE A 297 4.16 -9.90 3.43
N ASP A 298 4.10 -10.09 4.74
CA ASP A 298 5.26 -10.11 5.65
C ASP A 298 6.18 -11.32 5.41
N VAL A 299 5.70 -12.34 4.67
CA VAL A 299 6.41 -13.61 4.37
C VAL A 299 7.06 -13.61 2.97
N LEU A 300 7.45 -12.46 2.41
CA LEU A 300 8.19 -12.44 1.14
C LEU A 300 9.47 -13.30 1.26
N PRO A 301 9.71 -14.26 0.35
CA PRO A 301 10.86 -15.16 0.38
C PRO A 301 12.19 -14.40 0.52
N HIS A 302 13.14 -15.00 1.22
CA HIS A 302 14.45 -14.38 1.51
C HIS A 302 15.30 -14.16 0.25
N ASP A 303 15.18 -15.01 -0.77
CA ASP A 303 16.11 -15.10 -1.91
C ASP A 303 16.14 -13.86 -2.84
N LEU A 304 15.04 -13.10 -2.95
CA LEU A 304 15.06 -11.85 -3.73
C LEU A 304 15.75 -10.69 -3.01
N SER A 305 15.92 -10.79 -1.69
CA SER A 305 16.62 -9.76 -0.94
C SER A 305 18.10 -9.78 -1.29
N ASP A 306 18.75 -10.93 -1.41
CA ASP A 306 20.21 -10.99 -1.60
C ASP A 306 20.62 -10.59 -3.02
N ARG A 307 19.89 -11.03 -4.06
CA ARG A 307 20.17 -10.63 -5.45
C ARG A 307 19.85 -9.17 -5.78
N MET A 308 18.87 -8.56 -5.11
CA MET A 308 18.52 -7.15 -5.31
C MET A 308 19.27 -6.22 -4.34
N MET A 309 19.63 -6.69 -3.14
CA MET A 309 20.51 -5.96 -2.22
C MET A 309 21.94 -5.88 -2.77
N GLU A 310 22.47 -6.88 -3.48
CA GLU A 310 23.78 -6.75 -4.15
C GLU A 310 23.83 -5.60 -5.18
N LEU A 311 22.69 -5.25 -5.81
CA LEU A 311 22.59 -4.13 -6.75
C LEU A 311 22.34 -2.77 -6.08
N GLN A 312 21.82 -2.74 -4.83
CA GLN A 312 21.59 -1.49 -4.09
C GLN A 312 22.68 -1.18 -3.06
N VAL A 313 23.38 -2.18 -2.53
CA VAL A 313 24.49 -2.01 -1.58
C VAL A 313 25.77 -1.56 -2.31
N SER A 314 25.89 -1.79 -3.62
CA SER A 314 26.97 -1.20 -4.43
C SER A 314 26.85 0.32 -4.61
N GLU A 315 25.72 0.93 -4.21
CA GLU A 315 25.50 2.38 -4.23
C GLU A 315 25.09 2.95 -2.85
N CYS A 316 25.35 2.22 -1.75
CA CYS A 316 25.23 2.73 -0.37
C CYS A 316 26.60 2.99 0.26
#